data_AF-A0A4E9FY83-F1
#
_entry.id   AF-A0A4E9FY83-F1
#
_cell.length_a   1.000
_cell.length_b   1.000
_cell.length_c   1.000
_cell.angle_alpha   90.00
_cell.angle_beta   90.00
_cell.angle_gamma   90.00
#
_symmetry.space_group_name_H-M   'P 1'
#
loop_
_entity.id
_entity.type
_entity.pdbx_description
1 polymer ?
#
loop_
_entity_poly.entity_id
_entity_poly.type
_entity_poly.pdbx_seq_one_letter_code
_entity_poly.pdbx_strand_id
1 'polypeptide(L)'
;MRRYHKYLAVEDCECFDQNDYEIQFYAKAVMERCNDRDIKKRENIRLRNQRYAELMRLKRETDYFSDKKMREREPLLFDKMIGRFLPEEEQLYLRPTIENDSLSGVFMQFEDSQIISNRRNAHLNEWNDFLKYDRENVSKFGDLVQHARSRFCDEMESGNDETKSEDGSEEVANDNLEPTSSRKTEEEIISESSDEDHDQEQLRADFIDHMEQRFLRGDDTEFYDYSIIDNVMTKEYELMCDRDLEDAYFEND
;
A
#
# COMPACT_ATOMS: atom_id res chain seq x y z
N MET A 1 -18.33 36.51 11.99
CA MET A 1 -18.71 35.10 12.22
C MET A 1 -19.39 34.42 11.02
N ARG A 2 -20.52 34.91 10.50
CA ARG A 2 -21.39 34.24 9.50
C ARG A 2 -20.73 33.58 8.27
N ARG A 3 -19.61 34.10 7.77
CA ARG A 3 -18.88 33.50 6.62
C ARG A 3 -17.72 32.59 7.00
N TYR A 4 -17.12 32.82 8.17
CA TYR A 4 -15.82 32.23 8.53
C TYR A 4 -15.89 31.26 9.72
N HIS A 5 -17.05 31.09 10.35
CA HIS A 5 -17.23 30.20 11.50
C HIS A 5 -16.80 28.74 11.26
N LYS A 6 -16.72 28.30 9.99
CA LYS A 6 -16.23 26.96 9.61
C LYS A 6 -14.72 26.77 9.82
N TYR A 7 -13.97 27.86 9.87
CA TYR A 7 -12.50 27.86 9.94
C TYR A 7 -11.98 28.33 11.30
N LEU A 8 -12.86 28.79 12.19
CA LEU A 8 -12.49 29.27 13.53
C LEU A 8 -12.29 28.10 14.49
N ALA A 9 -11.32 28.24 15.38
CA ALA A 9 -11.09 27.36 16.51
C ALA A 9 -11.95 27.78 17.72
N VAL A 10 -11.94 26.99 18.80
CA VAL A 10 -12.74 27.31 19.99
C VAL A 10 -12.17 28.53 20.69
N GLU A 11 -10.84 28.65 20.69
CA GLU A 11 -10.06 29.73 21.28
C GLU A 11 -10.36 31.08 20.59
N ASP A 12 -10.61 31.05 19.28
CA ASP A 12 -10.97 32.24 18.51
C ASP A 12 -12.31 32.84 18.97
N CYS A 13 -13.18 32.05 19.61
CA CYS A 13 -14.49 32.53 20.06
C CYS A 13 -14.40 33.54 21.20
N GLU A 14 -13.27 33.59 21.94
CA GLU A 14 -13.02 34.58 22.99
C GLU A 14 -12.74 35.98 22.44
N CYS A 15 -12.31 36.08 21.18
CA CYS A 15 -12.01 37.35 20.52
C CYS A 15 -13.26 38.15 20.10
N PHE A 16 -14.46 37.60 20.28
CA PHE A 16 -15.71 38.20 19.83
C PHE A 16 -16.62 38.60 21.00
N ASP A 17 -17.44 39.63 20.79
CA ASP A 17 -18.39 40.09 21.82
C ASP A 17 -19.46 39.02 22.08
N GLN A 18 -19.37 38.39 23.24
CA GLN A 18 -20.27 37.32 23.65
C GLN A 18 -21.69 37.82 23.96
N ASN A 19 -21.95 39.13 24.01
CA ASN A 19 -23.29 39.65 24.26
C ASN A 19 -24.18 39.70 23.00
N ASP A 20 -23.59 39.55 21.82
CA ASP A 20 -24.33 39.47 20.56
C ASP A 20 -24.88 38.05 20.34
N TYR A 21 -26.20 37.94 20.19
CA TYR A 21 -26.89 36.69 19.92
C TYR A 21 -26.39 35.99 18.64
N GLU A 22 -26.05 36.74 17.59
CA GLU A 22 -25.53 36.15 16.35
C GLU A 22 -24.15 35.51 16.59
N ILE A 23 -23.31 36.17 17.39
CA ILE A 23 -21.98 35.66 17.75
C ILE A 23 -22.11 34.42 18.62
N GLN A 24 -22.99 34.43 19.63
CA GLN A 24 -23.26 33.26 20.47
C GLN A 24 -23.73 32.04 19.65
N PHE A 25 -24.62 32.26 18.68
CA PHE A 25 -25.10 31.19 17.81
C PHE A 25 -23.96 30.52 17.03
N TYR A 26 -23.07 31.31 16.41
CA TYR A 26 -21.93 30.76 15.67
C TYR A 26 -20.85 30.17 16.57
N ALA A 27 -20.61 30.74 17.75
CA ALA A 27 -19.69 30.17 18.74
C ALA A 27 -20.17 28.78 19.20
N LYS A 28 -21.47 28.62 19.44
CA LYS A 28 -22.06 27.30 19.72
C LYS A 28 -21.84 26.30 18.59
N ALA A 29 -22.06 26.73 17.34
CA ALA A 29 -21.83 25.88 16.18
C ALA A 29 -20.34 25.49 15.98
N VAL A 30 -19.40 26.34 16.41
CA VAL A 30 -17.96 26.01 16.44
C VAL A 30 -17.69 24.95 17.49
N MET A 31 -18.18 25.13 18.73
CA MET A 31 -18.01 24.16 19.81
C MET A 31 -18.60 22.79 19.46
N GLU A 32 -19.81 22.74 18.91
CA GLU A 32 -20.45 21.48 18.49
C GLU A 32 -19.61 20.75 17.42
N ARG A 33 -19.04 21.49 16.46
CA ARG A 33 -18.16 20.90 15.44
C ARG A 33 -16.86 20.37 16.04
N CYS A 34 -16.25 21.08 16.99
CA CYS A 34 -15.03 20.63 17.63
C CYS A 34 -15.29 19.37 18.45
N ASN A 35 -16.38 19.34 19.23
CA ASN A 35 -16.80 18.14 19.97
C ASN A 35 -17.03 16.94 19.04
N ASP A 36 -17.71 17.10 17.91
CA ASP A 36 -17.91 16.02 16.92
C ASP A 36 -16.57 15.52 16.34
N ARG A 37 -15.64 16.44 16.05
CA ARG A 37 -14.27 16.06 15.62
C ARG A 37 -13.53 15.28 16.70
N ASP A 38 -13.61 15.70 17.96
CA ASP A 38 -12.94 15.05 19.07
C ASP A 38 -13.53 13.66 19.36
N ILE A 39 -14.86 13.51 19.25
CA ILE A 39 -15.54 12.22 19.33
C ILE A 39 -15.03 11.28 18.22
N LYS A 40 -15.05 11.73 16.96
CA LYS A 40 -14.56 10.95 15.82
C LYS A 40 -13.08 10.58 15.95
N LYS A 41 -12.25 11.52 16.43
CA LYS A 41 -10.84 11.27 16.69
C LYS A 41 -10.66 10.19 17.76
N ARG A 42 -11.40 10.27 18.87
CA ARG A 42 -11.36 9.28 19.95
C ARG A 42 -11.83 7.91 19.48
N GLU A 43 -12.90 7.85 18.69
CA GLU A 43 -13.36 6.59 18.08
C GLU A 43 -12.32 6.02 17.13
N ASN A 44 -11.70 6.84 16.28
CA ASN A 44 -10.65 6.38 15.37
C ASN A 44 -9.41 5.84 16.12
N ILE A 45 -8.97 6.53 17.18
CA ILE A 45 -7.88 6.06 18.05
C ILE A 45 -8.24 4.72 18.68
N ARG A 46 -9.46 4.61 19.23
CA ARG A 46 -9.96 3.35 19.81
C ARG A 46 -9.93 2.21 18.81
N LEU A 47 -10.51 2.40 17.62
CA LEU A 47 -10.53 1.38 16.56
C LEU A 47 -9.12 1.00 16.13
N ARG A 48 -8.23 1.99 15.95
CA ARG A 48 -6.84 1.74 15.57
C ARG A 48 -6.10 0.94 16.64
N ASN A 49 -6.30 1.25 17.92
CA ASN A 49 -5.68 0.52 19.03
C ASN A 49 -6.23 -0.91 19.16
N GLN A 50 -7.54 -1.11 19.01
CA GLN A 50 -8.15 -2.46 18.98
C GLN A 50 -7.61 -3.29 17.83
N ARG A 51 -7.57 -2.73 16.62
CA ARG A 51 -7.02 -3.38 15.44
C ARG A 51 -5.52 -3.64 15.59
N TYR A 52 -4.77 -2.76 16.26
CA TYR A 52 -3.36 -3.00 16.53
C TYR A 52 -3.14 -4.18 17.47
N ALA A 53 -3.95 -4.31 18.53
CA ALA A 53 -3.91 -5.49 19.41
C ALA A 53 -4.18 -6.79 18.62
N GLU A 54 -5.18 -6.76 17.73
CA GLU A 54 -5.48 -7.89 16.85
C GLU A 54 -4.38 -8.18 15.84
N LEU A 55 -3.80 -7.15 15.22
CA LEU A 55 -2.69 -7.27 14.28
C LEU A 55 -1.50 -7.98 14.92
N MET A 56 -1.16 -7.62 16.15
CA MET A 56 -0.09 -8.28 16.91
C MET A 56 -0.42 -9.74 17.22
N ARG A 57 -1.70 -10.06 17.49
CA ARG A 57 -2.17 -11.44 17.65
C ARG A 57 -2.02 -12.22 16.35
N LEU A 58 -2.49 -11.68 15.23
CA LEU A 58 -2.42 -12.32 13.91
C LEU A 58 -0.97 -12.60 13.50
N LYS A 59 -0.04 -11.65 13.72
CA LYS A 59 1.39 -11.87 13.44
C LYS A 59 2.01 -13.00 14.26
N ARG A 60 1.48 -13.27 15.46
CA ARG A 60 2.01 -14.31 16.36
C ARG A 60 1.35 -15.67 16.15
N GLU A 61 0.05 -15.69 15.90
CA GLU A 61 -0.79 -16.89 16.03
C GLU A 61 -1.31 -17.43 14.70
N THR A 62 -1.32 -16.63 13.63
CA THR A 62 -1.91 -17.00 12.34
C THR A 62 -0.95 -16.80 11.18
N ASP A 63 -1.34 -17.30 10.02
CA ASP A 63 -0.63 -17.12 8.75
C ASP A 63 -1.11 -15.89 7.96
N TYR A 64 -1.91 -15.00 8.58
CA TYR A 64 -2.56 -13.90 7.89
C TYR A 64 -1.55 -12.94 7.22
N PHE A 65 -0.42 -12.67 7.88
CA PHE A 65 0.70 -11.88 7.34
C PHE A 65 1.81 -12.75 6.72
N SER A 66 1.52 -14.00 6.34
CA SER A 66 2.45 -14.80 5.55
C SER A 66 2.54 -14.29 4.10
N ASP A 67 3.65 -14.54 3.43
CA ASP A 67 3.85 -14.14 2.03
C ASP A 67 2.78 -14.73 1.10
N LYS A 68 2.28 -15.94 1.40
CA LYS A 68 1.15 -16.55 0.69
C LYS A 68 -0.12 -15.70 0.82
N LYS A 69 -0.50 -15.35 2.05
CA LYS A 69 -1.72 -14.57 2.33
C LYS A 69 -1.60 -13.11 1.92
N MET A 70 -0.43 -12.51 2.00
CA MET A 70 -0.23 -11.14 1.53
C MET A 70 -0.31 -11.06 -0.01
N ARG A 71 0.24 -12.04 -0.73
CA ARG A 71 0.10 -12.11 -2.21
C ARG A 71 -1.35 -12.30 -2.65
N GLU A 72 -2.12 -13.13 -1.96
CA GLU A 72 -3.56 -13.32 -2.25
C GLU A 72 -4.33 -12.00 -2.17
N ARG A 73 -3.94 -11.12 -1.24
CA ARG A 73 -4.56 -9.81 -0.99
C ARG A 73 -4.08 -8.72 -1.94
N GLU A 74 -2.76 -8.60 -2.11
CA GLU A 74 -2.10 -7.58 -2.93
C GLU A 74 -1.12 -8.19 -3.93
N PRO A 75 -1.60 -8.87 -4.98
CA PRO A 75 -0.74 -9.66 -5.86
C PRO A 75 0.23 -8.82 -6.68
N LEU A 76 -0.17 -7.63 -7.13
CA LEU A 76 0.68 -6.76 -7.92
C LEU A 76 1.83 -6.19 -7.10
N LEU A 77 1.51 -5.60 -5.95
CA LEU A 77 2.49 -4.97 -5.10
C LEU A 77 3.44 -6.01 -4.51
N PHE A 78 2.92 -7.19 -4.13
CA PHE A 78 3.73 -8.32 -3.69
C PHE A 78 4.77 -8.72 -4.74
N ASP A 79 4.35 -8.91 -6.00
CA ASP A 79 5.25 -9.29 -7.10
C ASP A 79 6.37 -8.27 -7.30
N LYS A 80 6.01 -6.97 -7.27
CA LYS A 80 6.96 -5.89 -7.50
C LYS A 80 7.90 -5.65 -6.33
N MET A 81 7.49 -5.88 -5.09
CA MET A 81 8.30 -5.58 -3.90
C MET A 81 9.03 -6.79 -3.30
N ILE A 82 8.44 -7.98 -3.38
CA ILE A 82 8.98 -9.20 -2.78
C ILE A 82 9.23 -10.26 -3.86
N GLY A 83 8.23 -10.52 -4.72
CA GLY A 83 8.21 -11.69 -5.59
C GLY A 83 9.42 -11.85 -6.50
N ARG A 84 9.92 -10.75 -7.10
CA ARG A 84 11.09 -10.79 -8.00
C ARG A 84 12.40 -11.20 -7.34
N PHE A 85 12.54 -10.97 -6.03
CA PHE A 85 13.77 -11.24 -5.27
C PHE A 85 13.69 -12.54 -4.47
N LEU A 86 12.52 -13.17 -4.46
CA LEU A 86 12.31 -14.42 -3.78
C LEU A 86 13.05 -15.54 -4.53
N PRO A 87 13.87 -16.39 -3.89
CA PRO A 87 14.54 -17.48 -4.56
C PRO A 87 13.53 -18.43 -5.20
N GLU A 88 13.93 -19.11 -6.29
CA GLU A 88 13.02 -19.98 -7.06
C GLU A 88 12.37 -21.08 -6.19
N GLU A 89 13.10 -21.58 -5.20
CA GLU A 89 12.59 -22.54 -4.21
C GLU A 89 11.41 -21.99 -3.42
N GLU A 90 11.47 -20.72 -3.03
CA GLU A 90 10.43 -20.05 -2.25
C GLU A 90 9.23 -19.64 -3.13
N GLN A 91 9.48 -19.30 -4.40
CA GLN A 91 8.43 -19.03 -5.39
C GLN A 91 7.53 -20.25 -5.64
N LEU A 92 8.03 -21.47 -5.50
CA LEU A 92 7.23 -22.69 -5.64
C LEU A 92 6.09 -22.75 -4.61
N TYR A 93 6.35 -22.34 -3.36
CA TYR A 93 5.33 -22.32 -2.29
C TYR A 93 4.28 -21.22 -2.49
N LEU A 94 4.52 -20.30 -3.43
CA LEU A 94 3.56 -19.28 -3.83
C LEU A 94 2.58 -19.78 -4.90
N ARG A 95 2.85 -20.91 -5.55
CA ARG A 95 1.88 -21.50 -6.49
C ARG A 95 0.71 -22.09 -5.69
N PRO A 96 -0.54 -21.98 -6.17
CA PRO A 96 -1.66 -22.62 -5.49
C PRO A 96 -1.36 -24.10 -5.33
N THR A 97 -1.51 -24.58 -4.10
CA THR A 97 -1.06 -25.92 -3.69
C THR A 97 -2.08 -26.92 -4.21
N ILE A 98 -1.63 -27.99 -4.87
CA ILE A 98 -2.53 -29.06 -5.30
C ILE A 98 -2.93 -29.83 -4.02
N GLU A 99 -4.13 -29.58 -3.51
CA GLU A 99 -4.62 -30.27 -2.31
C GLU A 99 -4.88 -31.77 -2.56
N ASN A 100 -5.09 -32.16 -3.82
CA ASN A 100 -5.35 -33.54 -4.24
C ASN A 100 -4.79 -33.81 -5.65
N ASP A 101 -4.10 -34.95 -5.85
CA ASP A 101 -3.53 -35.40 -7.14
C ASP A 101 -4.57 -35.71 -8.24
N SER A 102 -5.83 -35.34 -8.02
CA SER A 102 -6.91 -35.49 -8.97
C SER A 102 -6.86 -34.38 -10.02
N LEU A 103 -7.40 -34.66 -11.21
CA LEU A 103 -7.64 -33.67 -12.25
C LEU A 103 -8.44 -32.46 -11.73
N SER A 104 -9.33 -32.68 -10.75
CA SER A 104 -10.05 -31.61 -10.05
C SER A 104 -9.10 -30.65 -9.30
N GLY A 105 -8.03 -31.15 -8.69
CA GLY A 105 -7.05 -30.32 -7.99
C GLY A 105 -6.24 -29.46 -8.95
N VAL A 106 -5.91 -29.99 -10.13
CA VAL A 106 -5.25 -29.22 -11.21
C VAL A 106 -6.18 -28.11 -11.74
N PHE A 107 -7.48 -28.39 -11.91
CA PHE A 107 -8.44 -27.37 -12.34
C PHE A 107 -8.62 -26.27 -11.28
N MET A 108 -8.72 -26.62 -10.00
CA MET A 108 -8.80 -25.64 -8.91
C MET A 108 -7.55 -24.74 -8.87
N GLN A 109 -6.35 -25.33 -9.03
CA GLN A 109 -5.10 -24.57 -9.10
C GLN A 109 -5.09 -23.57 -10.27
N PHE A 110 -5.63 -23.96 -11.43
CA PHE A 110 -5.73 -23.06 -12.58
C PHE A 110 -6.72 -21.92 -12.30
N GLU A 111 -7.86 -22.21 -11.69
CA GLU A 111 -8.85 -21.21 -11.30
C GLU A 111 -8.25 -20.20 -10.31
N ASP A 112 -7.57 -20.67 -9.26
CA ASP A 112 -6.88 -19.82 -8.28
C ASP A 112 -5.82 -18.93 -8.97
N SER A 113 -5.04 -19.51 -9.89
CA SER A 113 -4.04 -18.77 -10.66
C SER A 113 -4.68 -17.69 -11.52
N GLN A 114 -5.84 -17.98 -12.11
CA GLN A 114 -6.58 -17.03 -12.92
C GLN A 114 -7.18 -15.90 -12.06
N ILE A 115 -7.69 -16.22 -10.87
CA ILE A 115 -8.20 -15.22 -9.91
C ILE A 115 -7.08 -14.26 -9.53
N ILE A 116 -5.91 -14.78 -9.14
CA ILE A 116 -4.75 -13.96 -8.75
C ILE A 116 -4.28 -13.11 -9.93
N SER A 117 -4.20 -13.68 -11.14
CA SER A 117 -3.79 -12.96 -12.35
C SER A 117 -4.77 -11.84 -12.72
N ASN A 118 -6.08 -12.12 -12.70
CA ASN A 118 -7.12 -11.13 -12.95
C ASN A 118 -7.05 -9.98 -11.93
N ARG A 119 -6.88 -10.32 -10.64
CA ARG A 119 -6.74 -9.33 -9.56
C ARG A 119 -5.50 -8.46 -9.75
N ARG A 120 -4.35 -9.07 -10.09
CA ARG A 120 -3.11 -8.35 -10.41
C ARG A 120 -3.31 -7.37 -11.55
N ASN A 121 -3.98 -7.78 -12.63
CA ASN A 121 -4.27 -6.91 -13.77
C ASN A 121 -5.21 -5.76 -13.39
N ALA A 122 -6.20 -6.00 -12.54
CA ALA A 122 -7.08 -4.95 -12.03
C ALA A 122 -6.30 -3.93 -11.19
N HIS A 123 -5.48 -4.39 -10.25
CA HIS A 123 -4.61 -3.52 -9.44
C HIS A 123 -3.65 -2.73 -10.34
N LEU A 124 -3.14 -3.32 -11.42
CA LEU A 124 -2.23 -2.63 -12.35
C LEU A 124 -2.92 -1.46 -13.04
N ASN A 125 -4.15 -1.63 -13.48
CA ASN A 125 -4.93 -0.56 -14.08
C ASN A 125 -5.23 0.55 -13.06
N GLU A 126 -5.64 0.18 -11.85
CA GLU A 126 -5.88 1.14 -10.76
C GLU A 126 -4.63 1.95 -10.41
N TRP A 127 -3.47 1.28 -10.30
CA TRP A 127 -2.19 1.93 -10.06
C TRP A 127 -1.77 2.85 -11.21
N ASN A 128 -1.98 2.43 -12.45
CA ASN A 128 -1.70 3.26 -13.62
C ASN A 128 -2.58 4.52 -13.65
N ASP A 129 -3.85 4.40 -13.28
CA ASP A 129 -4.75 5.54 -13.17
C ASP A 129 -4.33 6.47 -12.02
N PHE A 130 -4.04 5.90 -10.84
CA PHE A 130 -3.53 6.64 -9.69
C PHE A 130 -2.27 7.47 -10.04
N LEU A 131 -1.29 6.85 -10.70
CA LEU A 131 -0.04 7.52 -11.09
C LEU A 131 -0.22 8.59 -12.18
N LYS A 132 -1.25 8.47 -13.03
CA LYS A 132 -1.54 9.44 -14.09
C LYS A 132 -2.23 10.70 -13.57
N TYR A 133 -3.23 10.53 -12.70
CA TYR A 133 -4.11 11.61 -12.28
C TYR A 133 -3.68 12.30 -10.98
N ASP A 134 -2.90 11.65 -10.13
CA ASP A 134 -2.64 12.12 -8.76
C ASP A 134 -1.15 12.39 -8.46
N ARG A 135 -0.44 13.01 -9.41
CA ARG A 135 1.00 13.31 -9.31
C ARG A 135 1.37 14.11 -8.04
N GLU A 136 0.45 14.89 -7.49
CA GLU A 136 0.65 15.67 -6.26
C GLU A 136 0.50 14.85 -4.96
N ASN A 137 -0.37 13.83 -4.90
CA ASN A 137 -0.48 12.93 -3.73
C ASN A 137 0.48 11.74 -3.78
N VAL A 138 1.20 11.49 -4.89
CA VAL A 138 2.24 10.45 -4.95
C VAL A 138 3.27 10.62 -3.83
N SER A 139 3.64 11.86 -3.50
CA SER A 139 4.53 12.17 -2.37
C SER A 139 3.93 11.82 -0.99
N LYS A 140 2.61 11.66 -0.88
CA LYS A 140 1.89 11.38 0.36
C LYS A 140 1.82 9.90 0.70
N PHE A 141 2.09 9.05 -0.29
CA PHE A 141 2.15 7.60 -0.14
C PHE A 141 3.53 7.10 0.34
N GLY A 142 4.49 8.01 0.55
CA GLY A 142 5.80 7.73 1.12
C GLY A 142 6.74 6.97 0.19
N ASP A 143 7.74 6.34 0.80
CA ASP A 143 8.83 5.63 0.11
C ASP A 143 8.32 4.41 -0.67
N LEU A 144 7.26 3.76 -0.18
CA LEU A 144 6.57 2.63 -0.82
C LEU A 144 6.22 2.88 -2.29
N VAL A 145 5.55 4.00 -2.59
CA VAL A 145 5.14 4.31 -3.98
C VAL A 145 6.35 4.68 -4.82
N GLN A 146 7.39 5.29 -4.25
CA GLN A 146 8.61 5.62 -5.02
C GLN A 146 9.33 4.34 -5.43
N HIS A 147 9.54 3.43 -4.48
CA HIS A 147 10.14 2.13 -4.71
C HIS A 147 9.34 1.28 -5.70
N ALA A 148 8.02 1.19 -5.52
CA ALA A 148 7.15 0.46 -6.44
C ALA A 148 7.18 1.10 -7.84
N ARG A 149 7.08 2.43 -7.94
CA ARG A 149 7.03 3.18 -9.20
C ARG A 149 8.31 3.06 -10.03
N SER A 150 9.49 3.18 -9.41
CA SER A 150 10.76 2.99 -10.11
C SER A 150 10.75 1.68 -10.87
N ARG A 151 10.17 0.65 -10.27
CA ARG A 151 10.11 -0.69 -10.86
C ARG A 151 8.89 -0.95 -11.75
N PHE A 152 7.88 -0.09 -11.74
CA PHE A 152 6.75 -0.13 -12.69
C PHE A 152 7.11 0.53 -14.02
N CYS A 153 7.99 1.54 -14.02
CA CYS A 153 8.38 2.27 -15.23
C CYS A 153 9.44 1.55 -16.07
N ASP A 154 10.33 0.74 -15.46
CA ASP A 154 11.35 -0.03 -16.19
C ASP A 154 10.76 -0.94 -17.29
N GLU A 155 9.52 -1.39 -17.14
CA GLU A 155 8.85 -2.31 -18.07
C GLU A 155 8.18 -1.59 -19.27
N MET A 156 8.05 -0.26 -19.22
CA MET A 156 7.41 0.53 -20.28
C MET A 156 8.44 1.21 -21.21
N GLU A 157 9.72 1.25 -20.83
CA GLU A 157 10.78 1.91 -21.61
C GLU A 157 11.56 0.95 -22.54
N SER A 158 11.36 -0.37 -22.42
CA SER A 158 12.02 -1.37 -23.28
C SER A 158 11.25 -1.72 -24.57
N GLY A 159 10.12 -1.06 -24.85
CA GLY A 159 9.20 -1.43 -25.94
C GLY A 159 9.00 -0.39 -27.05
N ASN A 160 9.79 0.68 -27.10
CA ASN A 160 9.74 1.67 -28.18
C ASN A 160 11.00 1.59 -29.06
N ASP A 161 11.15 0.48 -29.75
CA ASP A 161 11.71 0.50 -31.10
C ASP A 161 10.72 -0.22 -32.02
N GLU A 162 10.59 0.27 -33.25
CA GLU A 162 9.65 -0.19 -34.28
C GLU A 162 8.17 0.24 -34.14
N THR A 163 7.87 1.44 -34.64
CA THR A 163 6.87 1.63 -35.71
C THR A 163 6.93 3.07 -36.23
N LYS A 164 7.89 3.34 -37.14
CA LYS A 164 7.75 4.48 -38.06
C LYS A 164 7.04 3.99 -39.31
N SER A 165 5.80 4.46 -39.47
CA SER A 165 4.97 4.31 -40.66
C SER A 165 5.61 4.96 -41.89
N GLU A 166 5.60 4.23 -42.99
CA GLU A 166 5.92 4.66 -44.34
C GLU A 166 5.01 5.81 -44.80
N ASP A 167 5.60 6.87 -45.35
CA ASP A 167 5.04 7.61 -46.49
C ASP A 167 6.20 8.10 -47.37
N GLY A 168 6.05 7.91 -48.68
CA GLY A 168 7.16 7.81 -49.63
C GLY A 168 7.63 9.11 -50.26
N SER A 169 8.91 9.13 -50.63
CA SER A 169 9.41 9.74 -51.88
C SER A 169 10.84 9.27 -52.16
N GLU A 170 11.16 9.21 -53.46
CA GLU A 170 12.25 8.47 -54.09
C GLU A 170 13.67 9.09 -53.96
N GLU A 171 14.64 8.26 -54.35
CA GLU A 171 16.04 8.56 -54.75
C GLU A 171 17.06 8.70 -53.58
N VAL A 172 18.24 8.06 -53.55
CA VAL A 172 19.16 7.54 -54.58
C VAL A 172 20.17 6.57 -53.91
N ALA A 173 20.63 5.61 -54.73
CA ALA A 173 21.84 4.77 -54.66
C ALA A 173 22.89 4.97 -53.53
N ASN A 174 23.25 3.88 -52.84
CA ASN A 174 24.55 3.19 -53.03
C ASN A 174 24.73 2.02 -52.03
N ASP A 175 24.66 0.81 -52.58
CA ASP A 175 25.67 -0.25 -52.53
C ASP A 175 26.74 -0.18 -51.42
N ASN A 176 26.73 -1.12 -50.46
CA ASN A 176 27.76 -2.17 -50.32
C ASN A 176 27.73 -2.92 -48.96
N LEU A 177 27.68 -4.26 -49.10
CA LEU A 177 28.40 -5.30 -48.36
C LEU A 177 27.90 -5.83 -47.00
N GLU A 178 27.55 -7.11 -47.11
CA GLU A 178 27.37 -8.22 -46.19
C GLU A 178 28.24 -8.37 -44.91
N PRO A 179 27.84 -9.31 -44.02
CA PRO A 179 28.17 -9.37 -42.59
C PRO A 179 29.21 -10.45 -42.25
N THR A 180 30.04 -10.25 -41.22
CA THR A 180 30.72 -11.34 -40.47
C THR A 180 31.13 -10.80 -39.09
N SER A 181 30.64 -11.36 -37.98
CA SER A 181 31.13 -12.55 -37.26
C SER A 181 32.13 -12.24 -36.13
N SER A 182 31.74 -12.67 -34.92
CA SER A 182 32.57 -13.19 -33.83
C SER A 182 33.50 -12.26 -33.02
N ARG A 183 33.26 -12.16 -31.71
CA ARG A 183 34.17 -12.76 -30.68
C ARG A 183 33.61 -12.66 -29.25
N LYS A 184 33.66 -13.81 -28.57
CA LYS A 184 33.49 -14.01 -27.12
C LYS A 184 34.70 -13.44 -26.37
N THR A 185 34.49 -13.07 -25.09
CA THR A 185 35.28 -13.40 -23.87
C THR A 185 34.79 -12.46 -22.76
N GLU A 186 34.04 -12.96 -21.78
CA GLU A 186 34.50 -13.61 -20.54
C GLU A 186 34.64 -12.62 -19.38
N GLU A 187 33.81 -12.85 -18.36
CA GLU A 187 34.10 -12.74 -16.93
C GLU A 187 34.60 -11.41 -16.37
N GLU A 188 33.65 -10.62 -15.87
CA GLU A 188 33.84 -9.84 -14.65
C GLU A 188 32.69 -10.17 -13.69
N ILE A 189 32.99 -11.03 -12.69
CA ILE A 189 32.16 -11.23 -11.50
C ILE A 189 32.41 -10.00 -10.63
N ILE A 190 31.57 -8.97 -10.79
CA ILE A 190 31.63 -7.75 -9.98
C ILE A 190 30.74 -7.90 -8.76
N SER A 191 31.34 -7.55 -7.62
CA SER A 191 30.81 -7.49 -6.27
C SER A 191 29.59 -6.56 -6.16
N GLU A 192 28.38 -7.04 -6.49
CA GLU A 192 27.11 -6.29 -6.38
C GLU A 192 26.21 -6.74 -5.20
N SER A 193 26.56 -7.79 -4.46
CA SER A 193 25.61 -8.44 -3.54
C SER A 193 25.24 -7.65 -2.27
N SER A 194 26.03 -6.67 -1.84
CA SER A 194 25.79 -6.03 -0.52
C SER A 194 24.78 -4.88 -0.57
N ASP A 195 24.71 -4.17 -1.71
CA ASP A 195 23.80 -3.03 -1.86
C ASP A 195 22.41 -3.49 -2.33
N GLU A 196 22.34 -4.56 -3.15
CA GLU A 196 21.08 -5.16 -3.59
C GLU A 196 20.32 -5.86 -2.44
N ASP A 197 21.03 -6.51 -1.51
CA ASP A 197 20.42 -7.17 -0.34
C ASP A 197 19.76 -6.15 0.61
N HIS A 198 20.38 -4.98 0.80
CA HIS A 198 19.80 -3.91 1.63
C HIS A 198 18.54 -3.31 1.00
N ASP A 199 18.52 -3.17 -0.33
CA ASP A 199 17.33 -2.74 -1.05
C ASP A 199 16.19 -3.77 -0.95
N GLN A 200 16.50 -5.07 -1.00
CA GLN A 200 15.49 -6.13 -0.86
C GLN A 200 14.83 -6.13 0.53
N GLU A 201 15.62 -6.03 1.60
CA GLU A 201 15.09 -6.01 2.96
C GLU A 201 14.19 -4.79 3.19
N GLN A 202 14.58 -3.63 2.66
CA GLN A 202 13.79 -2.41 2.74
C GLN A 202 12.47 -2.55 1.97
N LEU A 203 12.50 -3.09 0.75
CA LEU A 203 11.29 -3.33 -0.05
C LEU A 203 10.32 -4.27 0.66
N ARG A 204 10.84 -5.31 1.32
CA ARG A 204 10.02 -6.22 2.11
C ARG A 204 9.41 -5.52 3.32
N ALA A 205 10.20 -4.72 4.04
CA ALA A 205 9.73 -3.97 5.20
C ALA A 205 8.61 -2.99 4.82
N ASP A 206 8.80 -2.24 3.74
CA ASP A 206 7.81 -1.28 3.22
C ASP A 206 6.51 -1.99 2.82
N PHE A 207 6.61 -3.13 2.14
CA PHE A 207 5.44 -3.93 1.77
C PHE A 207 4.67 -4.41 3.00
N ILE A 208 5.38 -4.91 4.02
CA ILE A 208 4.75 -5.38 5.26
C ILE A 208 4.07 -4.21 5.97
N ASP A 209 4.74 -3.06 6.13
CA ASP A 209 4.12 -1.87 6.73
C ASP A 209 2.87 -1.45 5.95
N HIS A 210 2.92 -1.47 4.62
CA HIS A 210 1.73 -1.19 3.80
C HIS A 210 0.55 -2.11 4.16
N MET A 211 0.79 -3.43 4.22
CA MET A 211 -0.24 -4.41 4.57
C MET A 211 -0.75 -4.22 6.00
N GLU A 212 0.13 -3.85 6.94
CA GLU A 212 -0.25 -3.54 8.32
C GLU A 212 -1.10 -2.26 8.40
N GLN A 213 -0.71 -1.19 7.71
CA GLN A 213 -1.47 0.06 7.69
C GLN A 213 -2.85 -0.13 7.05
N ARG A 214 -2.95 -0.94 5.99
CA ARG A 214 -4.25 -1.30 5.38
C ARG A 214 -5.15 -2.02 6.36
N PHE A 215 -4.60 -2.98 7.12
CA PHE A 215 -5.35 -3.66 8.17
C PHE A 215 -5.83 -2.68 9.25
N LEU A 216 -4.96 -1.79 9.73
CA LEU A 216 -5.34 -0.79 10.74
C LEU A 216 -6.42 0.19 10.25
N ARG A 217 -6.40 0.55 8.96
CA ARG A 217 -7.45 1.39 8.33
C ARG A 217 -8.77 0.64 8.15
N GLY A 218 -8.72 -0.68 8.09
CA GLY A 218 -9.90 -1.54 7.89
C GLY A 218 -10.20 -1.80 6.42
N ASP A 219 -9.18 -1.71 5.56
CA ASP A 219 -9.34 -1.81 4.10
C ASP A 219 -9.36 -3.27 3.60
N ASP A 220 -9.11 -4.25 4.47
CA ASP A 220 -9.05 -5.68 4.12
C ASP A 220 -10.39 -6.41 4.38
N THR A 221 -11.53 -5.75 4.13
CA THR A 221 -12.87 -6.29 4.45
C THR A 221 -13.22 -7.56 3.66
N GLU A 222 -12.57 -7.80 2.52
CA GLU A 222 -12.74 -9.03 1.74
C GLU A 222 -12.10 -10.26 2.40
N PHE A 223 -11.14 -10.04 3.30
CA PHE A 223 -10.29 -11.10 3.87
C PHE A 223 -10.36 -11.19 5.39
N TYR A 224 -10.89 -10.16 6.05
CA TYR A 224 -11.04 -10.12 7.50
C TYR A 224 -12.32 -9.41 7.90
N ASP A 225 -13.07 -10.00 8.83
CA ASP A 225 -14.29 -9.41 9.38
C ASP A 225 -13.96 -8.55 10.62
N TYR A 226 -13.85 -7.24 10.40
CA TYR A 226 -13.54 -6.26 11.46
C TYR A 226 -14.63 -6.13 12.51
N SER A 227 -15.86 -6.57 12.24
CA SER A 227 -16.96 -6.47 13.22
C SER A 227 -16.68 -7.29 14.49
N ILE A 228 -15.83 -8.31 14.37
CA ILE A 228 -15.40 -9.21 15.44
C ILE A 228 -14.52 -8.47 16.47
N ILE A 229 -13.77 -7.45 16.06
CA ILE A 229 -12.77 -6.78 16.91
C ILE A 229 -13.15 -5.32 17.25
N ASP A 230 -13.79 -4.60 16.32
CA ASP A 230 -14.08 -3.18 16.50
C ASP A 230 -15.05 -2.91 17.67
N ASN A 231 -15.91 -3.88 17.99
CA ASN A 231 -16.88 -3.77 19.07
C ASN A 231 -16.45 -4.46 20.38
N VAL A 232 -15.31 -5.16 20.39
CA VAL A 232 -14.91 -6.02 21.50
C VAL A 232 -13.79 -5.37 22.31
N MET A 233 -13.91 -5.41 23.64
CA MET A 233 -12.86 -5.02 24.57
C MET A 233 -11.99 -6.23 24.87
N THR A 234 -10.80 -6.31 24.28
CA THR A 234 -9.83 -7.38 24.56
C THR A 234 -8.90 -6.96 25.70
N LYS A 235 -8.34 -7.96 26.40
CA LYS A 235 -7.40 -7.70 27.50
C LYS A 235 -6.14 -6.98 27.03
N GLU A 236 -5.67 -7.29 25.83
CA GLU A 236 -4.53 -6.62 25.20
C GLU A 236 -4.83 -5.15 24.93
N TYR A 237 -6.06 -4.83 24.51
CA TYR A 237 -6.49 -3.45 24.30
C TYR A 237 -6.64 -2.69 25.62
N GLU A 238 -7.16 -3.32 26.68
CA GLU A 238 -7.21 -2.73 28.03
C GLU A 238 -5.81 -2.31 28.50
N LEU A 239 -4.81 -3.19 28.34
CA LEU A 239 -3.42 -2.88 28.70
C LEU A 239 -2.83 -1.71 27.89
N MET A 240 -3.20 -1.57 26.62
CA MET A 240 -2.79 -0.41 25.82
C MET A 240 -3.46 0.86 26.31
N CYS A 241 -4.75 0.81 26.64
CA CYS A 241 -5.46 1.96 27.21
C CYS A 241 -4.84 2.41 28.54
N ASP A 242 -4.48 1.47 29.42
CA ASP A 242 -3.84 1.81 30.70
C ASP A 242 -2.50 2.53 30.48
N ARG A 243 -1.69 2.07 29.52
CA ARG A 243 -0.43 2.72 29.16
C ARG A 243 -0.64 4.11 28.55
N ASP A 244 -1.59 4.25 27.63
CA ASP A 244 -1.91 5.56 27.03
C ASP A 244 -2.37 6.56 28.11
N LEU A 245 -3.09 6.09 29.14
CA LEU A 245 -3.50 6.90 30.29
C LEU A 245 -2.32 7.28 31.18
N GLU A 246 -1.38 6.36 31.42
CA GLU A 246 -0.14 6.63 32.15
C GLU A 246 0.73 7.66 31.40
N ASP A 247 0.93 7.49 30.09
CA ASP A 247 1.72 8.42 29.26
C ASP A 247 1.09 9.83 29.27
N ALA A 248 -0.23 9.92 29.10
CA ALA A 248 -0.96 11.19 29.19
C ALA A 248 -0.87 11.85 30.59
N TYR A 249 -0.69 11.06 31.65
CA TYR A 249 -0.46 11.59 33.00
C TYR A 249 0.90 12.28 33.10
N PHE A 250 1.95 11.74 32.47
CA PHE A 250 3.30 12.31 32.49
C PHE A 250 3.50 13.52 31.57
N GLU A 251 2.73 13.65 30.49
CA GLU A 251 2.84 14.80 29.57
C GLU A 251 2.29 16.12 30.14
N ASN A 252 1.50 16.06 31.23
CA ASN A 252 0.83 17.21 31.83
C ASN A 252 1.54 17.79 33.07
N ASP A 253 2.71 17.25 33.44
CA ASP A 253 3.63 17.76 34.49
C ASP A 253 4.84 18.49 33.88
#